data_AF-A0A2G1NYQ6-F1
#
_entry.id   AF-A0A2G1NYQ6-F1
#
_cell.length_a   1.000
_cell.length_b   1.000
_cell.length_c   1.000
_cell.angle_alpha   90.00
_cell.angle_beta   90.00
_cell.angle_gamma   90.00
#
_symmetry.space_group_name_H-M   'P 1'
#
loop_
_entity.id
_entity.type
_entity.pdbx_description
1 polymer ?
#
loop_
_entity_poly.entity_id
_entity_poly.type
_entity_poly.pdbx_seq_one_letter_code
_entity_poly.pdbx_strand_id
1 'polypeptide(L)'
;MIERLWMPDAACFAKGIIDGEIYPIIDASVIGVVTPFRVLDPTVEDEREKIIMMLNTIEDRLNYWVDGTRGIRRYENDEYMSGNPWVVTTLWLMRAELDLAEYFKGQDDETYRTWVKKTDTHMDFVTSGATSTKLLPEQVDKYTGNPAWAIPLGWSSALFIEVVHQLNRILK
;
A
#
# COMPACT_ATOMS: atom_id res chain seq x y z
N MET A 1 20.44 4.65 9.77
CA MET A 1 20.37 3.52 8.82
C MET A 1 19.30 3.75 7.76
N ILE A 2 18.05 4.02 8.14
CA ILE A 2 16.94 4.29 7.20
C ILE A 2 17.19 5.52 6.31
N GLU A 3 17.85 6.55 6.83
CA GLU A 3 18.24 7.75 6.06
C GLU A 3 19.10 7.44 4.83
N ARG A 4 19.93 6.38 4.89
CA ARG A 4 20.76 5.95 3.75
C ARG A 4 19.93 5.33 2.62
N LEU A 5 18.69 4.93 2.90
CA LEU A 5 17.77 4.37 1.92
C LEU A 5 16.88 5.44 1.27
N TRP A 6 16.81 6.66 1.82
CA TRP A 6 16.01 7.72 1.20
C TRP A 6 16.62 8.14 -0.14
N MET A 7 15.82 8.10 -1.20
CA MET A 7 16.21 8.51 -2.55
C MET A 7 15.42 9.77 -2.93
N PRO A 8 16.01 10.98 -2.79
CA PRO A 8 15.30 12.24 -3.05
C PRO A 8 14.73 12.32 -4.46
N ASP A 9 15.50 11.89 -5.47
CA ASP A 9 15.10 11.94 -6.88
C ASP A 9 13.90 11.02 -7.19
N ALA A 10 13.75 9.94 -6.42
CA ALA A 10 12.64 9.01 -6.54
C ALA A 10 11.51 9.31 -5.56
N ALA A 11 11.67 10.29 -4.66
CA ALA A 11 10.73 10.62 -3.59
C ALA A 11 10.27 9.39 -2.76
N CYS A 12 11.17 8.43 -2.54
CA CYS A 12 10.85 7.15 -1.91
C CYS A 12 12.10 6.49 -1.30
N PHE A 13 11.90 5.47 -0.48
CA PHE A 13 12.99 4.66 0.07
C PHE A 13 13.36 3.54 -0.90
N ALA A 14 14.67 3.27 -1.01
CA ALA A 14 15.20 2.12 -1.72
C ALA A 14 14.76 0.83 -1.05
N LYS A 15 14.52 -0.21 -1.87
CA LYS A 15 14.21 -1.57 -1.40
C LYS A 15 15.24 -2.09 -0.40
N GLY A 16 16.51 -1.72 -0.57
CA GLY A 16 17.56 -2.07 0.38
C GLY A 16 18.95 -1.71 -0.11
N ILE A 17 19.95 -2.18 0.64
CA ILE A 17 21.35 -2.16 0.25
C ILE A 17 21.76 -3.60 -0.05
N ILE A 18 22.18 -3.88 -1.28
CA ILE A 18 22.61 -5.21 -1.74
C ILE A 18 24.06 -5.07 -2.18
N ASP A 19 24.94 -5.89 -1.60
CA ASP A 19 26.39 -5.86 -1.85
C ASP A 19 27.04 -4.48 -1.65
N GLY A 20 26.52 -3.72 -0.68
CA GLY A 20 27.01 -2.38 -0.33
C GLY A 20 26.42 -1.24 -1.15
N GLU A 21 25.67 -1.55 -2.20
CA GLU A 21 25.08 -0.59 -3.12
C GLU A 21 23.58 -0.39 -2.86
N ILE A 22 23.11 0.85 -3.08
CA ILE A 22 21.67 1.16 -3.02
C ILE A 22 20.98 0.43 -4.17
N TYR A 23 19.92 -0.32 -3.85
CA TYR A 23 19.08 -0.96 -4.85
C TYR A 23 17.80 -0.13 -5.07
N PRO A 24 17.73 0.69 -6.15
CA PRO A 24 16.80 1.81 -6.23
C PRO A 24 15.41 1.44 -6.75
N ILE A 25 15.06 0.14 -6.73
CA ILE A 25 13.75 -0.34 -7.15
C ILE A 25 12.69 0.05 -6.12
N ILE A 26 11.59 0.63 -6.59
CA ILE A 26 10.44 0.92 -5.72
C ILE A 26 9.75 -0.40 -5.35
N ASP A 27 9.53 -0.60 -4.05
CA ASP A 27 9.00 -1.83 -3.48
C ASP A 27 8.04 -1.49 -2.34
N ALA A 28 6.86 -2.10 -2.34
CA ALA A 28 5.82 -1.89 -1.35
C ALA A 28 6.27 -2.24 0.07
N SER A 29 7.32 -3.05 0.25
CA SER A 29 7.88 -3.36 1.58
C SER A 29 8.33 -2.13 2.35
N VAL A 30 8.69 -1.02 1.67
CA VAL A 30 9.10 0.21 2.35
C VAL A 30 7.94 0.91 3.05
N ILE A 31 6.67 0.54 2.79
CA ILE A 31 5.51 0.95 3.62
C ILE A 31 5.74 0.59 5.09
N GLY A 32 6.55 -0.44 5.36
CA GLY A 32 7.01 -0.84 6.69
C GLY A 32 7.55 0.30 7.55
N VAL A 33 8.16 1.34 6.95
CA VAL A 33 8.68 2.49 7.71
C VAL A 33 7.56 3.26 8.42
N VAL A 34 6.32 3.15 7.94
CA VAL A 34 5.13 3.75 8.54
C VAL A 34 4.40 2.72 9.39
N THR A 35 3.92 1.65 8.75
CA THR A 35 3.15 0.60 9.41
C THR A 35 3.68 -0.76 9.01
N PRO A 36 3.82 -1.73 9.93
CA PRO A 36 3.47 -1.63 11.34
C PRO A 36 4.59 -1.03 12.22
N PHE A 37 5.77 -0.75 11.65
CA PHE A 37 6.97 -0.53 12.47
C PHE A 37 7.15 0.90 13.00
N ARG A 38 6.45 1.90 12.44
CA ARG A 38 6.50 3.30 12.88
C ARG A 38 7.93 3.83 13.05
N VAL A 39 8.76 3.55 12.04
CA VAL A 39 10.13 4.07 11.96
C VAL A 39 10.10 5.59 11.72
N LEU A 40 9.12 6.06 10.94
CA LEU A 40 8.82 7.47 10.74
C LEU A 40 7.58 7.88 11.54
N ASP A 41 7.61 9.08 12.10
CA ASP A 41 6.57 9.73 12.88
C ASP A 41 5.89 10.84 12.06
N PRO A 42 4.59 10.70 11.73
CA PRO A 42 3.87 11.72 10.96
C PRO A 42 3.71 13.06 11.71
N THR A 43 4.01 13.15 13.01
CA THR A 43 4.02 14.42 13.75
C THR A 43 5.26 15.26 13.48
N VAL A 44 6.36 14.65 13.01
CA VAL A 44 7.58 15.34 12.60
C VAL A 44 7.46 15.76 11.13
N GLU A 45 7.66 17.05 10.83
CA GLU A 45 7.38 17.62 9.50
C GLU A 45 8.17 16.96 8.35
N ASP A 46 9.49 16.87 8.47
CA ASP A 46 10.36 16.23 7.46
C ASP A 46 10.04 14.74 7.26
N GLU A 47 9.69 14.03 8.35
CA GLU A 47 9.31 12.62 8.25
C GLU A 47 7.94 12.47 7.60
N ARG A 48 6.95 13.29 7.97
CA ARG A 48 5.62 13.34 7.36
C ARG A 48 5.70 13.61 5.85
N GLU A 49 6.54 14.54 5.43
CA GLU A 49 6.76 14.82 4.00
C GLU A 49 7.30 13.59 3.28
N LYS A 50 8.30 12.88 3.85
CA LYS A 50 8.82 11.62 3.31
C LYS A 50 7.77 10.53 3.24
N ILE A 51 6.91 10.40 4.25
CA ILE A 51 5.79 9.46 4.25
C ILE A 51 4.85 9.77 3.08
N ILE A 52 4.40 11.02 2.96
CA ILE A 52 3.49 11.45 1.88
C ILE A 52 4.10 11.17 0.50
N MET A 53 5.35 11.57 0.29
CA MET A 53 6.09 11.34 -0.95
C MET A 53 6.23 9.85 -1.28
N MET A 54 6.59 9.03 -0.30
CA MET A 54 6.77 7.59 -0.46
C MET A 54 5.45 6.90 -0.81
N LEU A 55 4.36 7.20 -0.09
CA LEU A 55 3.05 6.58 -0.35
C LEU A 55 2.52 6.95 -1.74
N ASN A 56 2.62 8.23 -2.13
CA ASN A 56 2.26 8.68 -3.49
C ASN A 56 3.11 7.97 -4.54
N THR A 57 4.42 7.87 -4.33
CA THR A 57 5.33 7.20 -5.28
C THR A 57 5.01 5.71 -5.45
N ILE A 58 4.71 5.03 -4.34
CA ILE A 58 4.30 3.62 -4.36
C ILE A 58 2.99 3.46 -5.11
N GLU A 59 1.99 4.27 -4.80
CA GLU A 59 0.70 4.28 -5.49
C GLU A 59 0.92 4.52 -6.99
N ASP A 60 1.69 5.53 -7.39
CA ASP A 60 1.91 5.92 -8.78
C ASP A 60 2.73 4.91 -9.59
N ARG A 61 3.75 4.29 -8.99
CA ARG A 61 4.67 3.39 -9.72
C ARG A 61 4.25 1.93 -9.65
N LEU A 62 3.59 1.52 -8.58
CA LEU A 62 3.19 0.13 -8.37
C LEU A 62 1.72 -0.14 -8.68
N ASN A 63 0.89 0.88 -8.96
CA ASN A 63 -0.50 0.62 -9.35
C ASN A 63 -0.60 -0.25 -10.61
N TYR A 64 -1.70 -0.98 -10.66
CA TYR A 64 -2.18 -1.72 -11.81
C TYR A 64 -3.71 -1.66 -11.82
N TRP A 65 -4.28 -1.28 -12.95
CA TRP A 65 -5.73 -1.21 -13.14
C TRP A 65 -6.27 -2.52 -13.69
N VAL A 66 -7.28 -3.09 -13.01
CA VAL A 66 -7.97 -4.30 -13.44
C VAL A 66 -9.47 -4.06 -13.31
N ASP A 67 -10.19 -4.13 -14.44
CA ASP A 67 -11.65 -3.92 -14.52
C ASP A 67 -12.15 -2.65 -13.78
N GLY A 68 -11.42 -1.54 -13.91
CA GLY A 68 -11.78 -0.25 -13.30
C GLY A 68 -11.46 -0.14 -11.81
N THR A 69 -10.84 -1.16 -11.21
CA THR A 69 -10.33 -1.13 -9.83
C THR A 69 -8.80 -1.07 -9.81
N ARG A 70 -8.21 -0.66 -8.68
CA ARG A 70 -6.77 -0.35 -8.61
C ARG A 70 -6.07 -1.17 -7.53
N GLY A 71 -5.22 -2.11 -7.97
CA GLY A 71 -4.37 -2.91 -7.10
C GLY A 71 -2.90 -2.46 -7.15
N ILE A 72 -2.13 -2.86 -6.14
CA ILE A 72 -0.71 -2.51 -5.98
C ILE A 72 0.17 -3.75 -6.19
N ARG A 73 1.18 -3.66 -7.04
CA ARG A 73 2.21 -4.71 -7.21
C ARG A 73 3.21 -4.71 -6.06
N ARG A 74 4.00 -5.77 -5.92
CA ARG A 74 5.04 -5.84 -4.87
C ARG A 74 6.18 -4.87 -5.10
N TYR A 75 6.69 -4.82 -6.32
CA TYR A 75 7.77 -3.92 -6.72
C TYR A 75 7.76 -3.72 -8.23
N GLU A 76 8.55 -2.76 -8.71
CA GLU A 76 8.66 -2.49 -10.14
C GLU A 76 9.25 -3.69 -10.88
N ASN A 77 8.68 -3.99 -12.04
CA ASN A 77 9.10 -5.15 -12.85
C ASN A 77 8.99 -6.49 -12.11
N ASP A 78 8.05 -6.62 -11.18
CA ASP A 78 7.68 -7.93 -10.62
C ASP A 78 7.17 -8.84 -11.74
N GLU A 79 7.86 -9.94 -12.00
CA GLU A 79 7.51 -10.94 -13.01
C GLU A 79 6.91 -12.21 -12.39
N TYR A 80 6.89 -12.31 -11.06
CA TYR A 80 6.38 -13.50 -10.39
C TYR A 80 4.90 -13.70 -10.73
N MET A 81 4.58 -14.89 -11.24
CA MET A 81 3.23 -15.24 -11.68
C MET A 81 2.60 -14.17 -12.58
N SER A 82 3.37 -13.69 -13.56
CA SER A 82 2.98 -12.65 -14.53
C SER A 82 2.91 -11.22 -13.98
N GLY A 83 3.37 -10.96 -12.75
CA GLY A 83 3.44 -9.61 -12.22
C GLY A 83 2.07 -9.02 -11.86
N ASN A 84 1.21 -9.85 -11.30
CA ASN A 84 -0.13 -9.45 -10.87
C ASN A 84 -0.07 -8.44 -9.70
N PRO A 85 -1.09 -7.58 -9.55
CA PRO A 85 -1.30 -6.84 -8.31
C PRO A 85 -1.67 -7.79 -7.15
N TRP A 86 -1.25 -7.43 -5.94
CA TRP A 86 -1.42 -8.25 -4.74
C TRP A 86 -2.46 -7.64 -3.80
N VAL A 87 -3.27 -8.49 -3.18
CA VAL A 87 -4.25 -8.07 -2.17
C VAL A 87 -3.52 -7.54 -0.92
N VAL A 88 -2.45 -8.23 -0.50
CA VAL A 88 -1.65 -7.85 0.69
C VAL A 88 -1.07 -6.45 0.57
N THR A 89 -0.37 -6.14 -0.53
CA THR A 89 0.29 -4.84 -0.72
C THR A 89 -0.73 -3.71 -0.90
N THR A 90 -1.85 -3.99 -1.56
CA THR A 90 -2.96 -3.04 -1.70
C THR A 90 -3.53 -2.68 -0.32
N LEU A 91 -3.84 -3.68 0.51
CA LEU A 91 -4.31 -3.45 1.87
C LEU A 91 -3.26 -2.78 2.75
N TRP A 92 -1.98 -3.11 2.57
CA TRP A 92 -0.90 -2.52 3.34
C TRP A 92 -0.71 -1.02 3.01
N LEU A 93 -0.83 -0.64 1.73
CA LEU A 93 -0.87 0.76 1.32
C LEU A 93 -2.04 1.49 2.00
N MET A 94 -3.25 0.92 1.92
CA MET A 94 -4.44 1.50 2.57
C MET A 94 -4.23 1.73 4.06
N ARG A 95 -3.58 0.80 4.78
CA ARG A 95 -3.28 1.00 6.20
C ARG A 95 -2.41 2.24 6.45
N ALA A 96 -1.36 2.43 5.66
CA ALA A 96 -0.48 3.58 5.83
C ALA A 96 -1.14 4.90 5.38
N GLU A 97 -1.96 4.87 4.33
CA GLU A 97 -2.79 6.02 3.93
C GLU A 97 -3.78 6.41 5.03
N LEU A 98 -4.38 5.42 5.70
CA LEU A 98 -5.29 5.65 6.81
C LEU A 98 -4.57 6.12 8.08
N ASP A 99 -3.31 5.71 8.32
CA ASP A 99 -2.49 6.29 9.40
C ASP A 99 -2.26 7.79 9.16
N LEU A 100 -1.98 8.21 7.92
CA LEU A 100 -1.90 9.63 7.57
C LEU A 100 -3.25 10.34 7.68
N ALA A 101 -4.33 9.71 7.21
CA ALA A 101 -5.67 10.28 7.35
C ALA A 101 -6.01 10.55 8.83
N GLU A 102 -5.74 9.59 9.71
CA GLU A 102 -5.96 9.72 11.14
C GLU A 102 -5.14 10.86 11.75
N TYR A 103 -3.89 11.05 11.31
CA TYR A 103 -3.08 12.20 11.69
C TYR A 103 -3.75 13.53 11.30
N PHE A 104 -4.19 13.68 10.05
CA PHE A 104 -4.78 14.94 9.57
C PHE A 104 -6.19 15.22 10.09
N LYS A 105 -6.90 14.22 10.62
CA LYS A 105 -8.27 14.36 11.12
C LYS A 105 -8.39 15.48 12.17
N GLY A 106 -9.22 16.47 11.91
CA GLY A 106 -9.44 17.63 12.79
C GLY A 106 -8.32 18.68 12.78
N GLN A 107 -7.25 18.47 12.01
CA GLN A 107 -6.18 19.43 11.77
C GLN A 107 -6.26 20.02 10.36
N ASP A 108 -6.53 19.16 9.37
CA ASP A 108 -6.73 19.50 7.96
C ASP A 108 -7.75 18.54 7.35
N ASP A 109 -9.02 18.97 7.32
CA ASP A 109 -10.14 18.14 6.87
C ASP A 109 -10.10 17.82 5.38
N GLU A 110 -9.47 18.67 4.56
CA GLU A 110 -9.33 18.43 3.11
C GLU A 110 -8.31 17.32 2.85
N THR A 111 -7.14 17.42 3.47
CA THR A 111 -6.09 16.40 3.38
C THR A 111 -6.57 15.08 3.99
N TYR A 112 -7.23 15.12 5.14
CA TYR A 112 -7.89 13.96 5.76
C TYR A 112 -8.81 13.23 4.77
N ARG A 113 -9.77 13.95 4.16
CA ARG A 113 -10.72 13.37 3.20
C ARG A 113 -10.04 12.83 1.96
N THR A 114 -8.96 13.48 1.51
CA THR A 114 -8.19 13.05 0.36
C THR A 114 -7.55 11.68 0.60
N TRP A 115 -6.88 11.49 1.74
CA TRP A 115 -6.27 10.20 2.10
C TRP A 115 -7.31 9.10 2.29
N VAL A 116 -8.44 9.37 2.95
CA VAL A 116 -9.53 8.39 3.07
C VAL A 116 -10.04 7.98 1.69
N LYS A 117 -10.28 8.94 0.79
CA LYS A 117 -10.84 8.68 -0.54
C LYS A 117 -9.93 7.82 -1.43
N LYS A 118 -8.60 7.91 -1.29
CA LYS A 118 -7.66 7.05 -2.03
C LYS A 118 -7.93 5.57 -1.80
N THR A 119 -8.39 5.21 -0.59
CA THR A 119 -8.67 3.83 -0.20
C THR A 119 -9.88 3.21 -0.90
N ASP A 120 -10.79 4.01 -1.47
CA ASP A 120 -12.02 3.48 -2.10
C ASP A 120 -11.69 2.53 -3.26
N THR A 121 -10.86 3.00 -4.21
CA THR A 121 -10.49 2.20 -5.40
C THR A 121 -9.67 0.95 -5.06
N HIS A 122 -8.94 1.00 -3.94
CA HIS A 122 -8.18 -0.11 -3.40
C HIS A 122 -9.09 -1.14 -2.72
N MET A 123 -10.09 -0.68 -1.96
CA MET A 123 -11.10 -1.55 -1.37
C MET A 123 -11.94 -2.25 -2.44
N ASP A 124 -12.30 -1.54 -3.51
CA ASP A 124 -13.00 -2.11 -4.65
C ASP A 124 -12.19 -3.21 -5.33
N PHE A 125 -10.88 -3.01 -5.50
CA PHE A 125 -9.96 -4.04 -6.04
C PHE A 125 -9.94 -5.28 -5.15
N VAL A 126 -9.76 -5.09 -3.84
CA VAL A 126 -9.68 -6.20 -2.88
C VAL A 126 -10.98 -7.00 -2.83
N THR A 127 -12.13 -6.32 -2.83
CA THR A 127 -13.44 -6.98 -2.71
C THR A 127 -13.90 -7.62 -4.02
N SER A 128 -13.57 -7.02 -5.17
CA SER A 128 -13.87 -7.57 -6.50
C SER A 128 -13.00 -8.75 -6.85
N GLY A 129 -11.74 -8.74 -6.41
CA GLY A 129 -10.79 -9.83 -6.60
C GLY A 129 -11.00 -11.03 -5.67
N ALA A 130 -12.01 -11.02 -4.79
CA ALA A 130 -12.33 -12.15 -3.93
C ALA A 130 -13.05 -13.28 -4.69
N THR A 131 -12.99 -14.52 -4.18
CA THR A 131 -13.80 -15.61 -4.74
C THR A 131 -15.30 -15.36 -4.58
N SER A 132 -16.12 -16.16 -5.27
CA SER A 132 -17.58 -16.18 -5.08
C SER A 132 -18.00 -16.45 -3.62
N THR A 133 -17.18 -17.19 -2.87
CA THR A 133 -17.33 -17.46 -1.44
C THR A 133 -16.66 -16.42 -0.53
N LYS A 134 -16.19 -15.30 -1.10
CA LYS A 134 -15.57 -14.15 -0.40
C LYS A 134 -14.24 -14.47 0.28
N LEU A 135 -13.49 -15.44 -0.25
CA LEU A 135 -12.13 -15.73 0.16
C LEU A 135 -11.15 -14.79 -0.54
N LEU A 136 -10.24 -14.18 0.21
CA LEU A 136 -9.24 -13.27 -0.34
C LEU A 136 -8.01 -14.04 -0.85
N PRO A 137 -7.59 -13.80 -2.11
CA PRO A 137 -6.40 -14.42 -2.67
C PRO A 137 -5.10 -13.73 -2.22
N GLU A 138 -3.97 -14.30 -2.60
CA GLU A 138 -2.69 -13.57 -2.63
C GLU A 138 -2.70 -12.49 -3.71
N GLN A 139 -3.12 -12.86 -4.93
CA GLN A 139 -3.02 -12.02 -6.14
C GLN A 139 -4.37 -11.93 -6.85
N VAL A 140 -4.53 -10.91 -7.68
CA VAL A 140 -5.65 -10.81 -8.63
C VAL A 140 -5.08 -10.83 -10.04
N ASP A 141 -5.59 -11.71 -10.89
CA ASP A 141 -5.13 -11.82 -12.27
C ASP A 141 -5.30 -10.48 -13.00
N LYS A 142 -4.19 -9.96 -13.51
CA LYS A 142 -4.12 -8.61 -14.06
C LYS A 142 -4.84 -8.42 -15.40
N TYR A 143 -5.32 -9.50 -16.01
CA TYR A 143 -6.04 -9.46 -17.28
C TYR A 143 -7.54 -9.69 -17.11
N THR A 144 -7.94 -10.43 -16.08
CA THR A 144 -9.32 -10.91 -15.91
C THR A 144 -10.01 -10.48 -14.62
N GLY A 145 -9.28 -9.89 -13.67
CA GLY A 145 -9.86 -9.51 -12.36
C GLY A 145 -10.18 -10.69 -11.44
N ASN A 146 -9.89 -11.92 -11.88
CA ASN A 146 -10.20 -13.12 -11.10
C ASN A 146 -9.18 -13.33 -9.97
N PRO A 147 -9.60 -13.93 -8.84
CA PRO A 147 -8.67 -14.33 -7.79
C PRO A 147 -7.62 -15.29 -8.33
N ALA A 148 -6.35 -15.06 -7.98
CA ALA A 148 -5.22 -15.85 -8.46
C ALA A 148 -4.32 -16.33 -7.32
N TRP A 149 -3.65 -17.46 -7.58
CA TRP A 149 -2.68 -18.08 -6.69
C TRP A 149 -3.27 -18.59 -5.36
N ALA A 150 -2.59 -18.41 -4.22
CA ALA A 150 -2.99 -18.96 -2.93
C ALA A 150 -4.31 -18.37 -2.44
N ILE A 151 -5.30 -19.23 -2.15
CA ILE A 151 -6.66 -18.86 -1.73
C ILE A 151 -7.18 -19.86 -0.67
N PRO A 152 -7.69 -19.42 0.50
CA PRO A 152 -7.54 -18.07 1.04
C PRO A 152 -6.10 -17.81 1.49
N LEU A 153 -5.59 -16.59 1.28
CA LEU A 153 -4.35 -16.18 1.91
C LEU A 153 -4.65 -15.58 3.30
N GLY A 154 -4.07 -16.20 4.34
CA GLY A 154 -4.25 -15.76 5.73
C GLY A 154 -3.78 -14.32 5.97
N TRP A 155 -2.70 -13.88 5.30
CA TRP A 155 -2.18 -12.52 5.42
C TRP A 155 -3.14 -11.48 4.81
N SER A 156 -3.64 -11.70 3.59
CA SER A 156 -4.69 -10.86 2.99
C SER A 156 -5.91 -10.73 3.91
N SER A 157 -6.33 -11.86 4.49
CA SER A 157 -7.50 -11.92 5.38
C SER A 157 -7.27 -11.12 6.68
N ALA A 158 -6.10 -11.23 7.28
CA ALA A 158 -5.75 -10.48 8.50
C ALA A 158 -5.69 -8.96 8.23
N LEU A 159 -4.98 -8.54 7.16
CA LEU A 159 -4.89 -7.14 6.79
C LEU A 159 -6.25 -6.52 6.44
N PHE A 160 -7.14 -7.28 5.81
CA PHE A 160 -8.49 -6.81 5.50
C PHE A 160 -9.27 -6.46 6.78
N ILE A 161 -9.20 -7.31 7.80
CA ILE A 161 -9.84 -7.05 9.10
C ILE A 161 -9.25 -5.80 9.75
N GLU A 162 -7.92 -5.64 9.72
CA GLU A 162 -7.24 -4.46 10.27
C GLU A 162 -7.66 -3.17 9.56
N VAL A 163 -7.70 -3.17 8.22
CA VAL A 163 -8.13 -2.02 7.41
C VAL A 163 -9.59 -1.66 7.69
N VAL A 164 -10.50 -2.64 7.72
CA VAL A 164 -11.91 -2.39 8.03
C VAL A 164 -12.08 -1.83 9.45
N HIS A 165 -11.32 -2.35 10.42
CA HIS A 165 -11.33 -1.82 11.78
C HIS A 165 -10.82 -0.37 11.83
N GLN A 166 -9.75 -0.07 11.09
CA GLN A 166 -9.17 1.27 11.01
C GLN A 166 -10.13 2.26 10.34
N LEU A 167 -10.73 1.90 9.19
CA LEU A 167 -11.78 2.69 8.53
C LEU A 167 -12.94 2.99 9.49
N ASN A 168 -13.42 1.99 10.22
CA ASN A 168 -14.51 2.17 11.18
C ASN A 168 -14.15 3.09 12.36
N ARG A 169 -12.87 3.18 12.74
CA ARG A 169 -12.40 4.14 13.75
C ARG A 169 -12.31 5.55 13.17
N ILE A 170 -11.82 5.67 11.94
CA ILE A 170 -11.55 6.95 11.29
C ILE A 170 -12.82 7.64 10.80
N LEU A 171 -13.81 6.88 10.29
CA LEU A 171 -15.05 7.44 9.72
C LEU A 171 -16.12 7.81 10.76
N LYS A 172 -15.92 7.44 12.03
CA LYS A 172 -16.77 7.88 13.15
C LYS A 172 -16.40 9.27 13.62
#